data_AF-A0A6N7Q2X9-F1
#
_entry.id   AF-A0A6N7Q2X9-F1
#
_cell.length_a   1.000
_cell.length_b   1.000
_cell.length_c   1.000
_cell.angle_alpha   90.00
_cell.angle_beta   90.00
_cell.angle_gamma   90.00
#
_symmetry.space_group_name_H-M   'P 1'
#
loop_
_entity.id
_entity.type
_entity.pdbx_description
1 polymer ?
#
loop_
_entity_poly.entity_id
_entity_poly.type
_entity_poly.pdbx_seq_one_letter_code
_entity_poly.pdbx_strand_id
1 'polypeptide(L)'
;MRRRILSVCGLVLLTAWFWAGAARADVLPSPERPADWDEHPAPTPEVPLEEMLARRLLPLLALGMAGGTALAATQRRRAFARAGRR
;
A
#
# COMPACT_ATOMS: atom_id res chain seq x y z
N MET A 1 -4.74 -28.91 -1.16
CA MET A 1 -5.10 -28.06 0.01
C MET A 1 -3.91 -27.30 0.60
N ARG A 2 -2.74 -27.92 0.82
CA ARG A 2 -1.54 -27.28 1.44
C ARG A 2 -1.11 -25.92 0.86
N ARG A 3 -1.13 -25.74 -0.47
CA ARG A 3 -0.74 -24.45 -1.11
C ARG A 3 -1.61 -23.26 -0.72
N ARG A 4 -2.91 -23.47 -0.47
CA ARG A 4 -3.83 -22.36 -0.09
C ARG A 4 -3.56 -21.88 1.34
N ILE A 5 -3.23 -22.81 2.23
CA ILE A 5 -2.93 -22.51 3.65
C ILE A 5 -1.65 -21.67 3.74
N LEU A 6 -0.60 -22.04 3.01
CA LEU A 6 0.65 -21.28 2.98
C LEU A 6 0.48 -19.86 2.44
N SER A 7 -0.36 -19.66 1.41
CA SER A 7 -0.65 -18.32 0.89
C SER A 7 -1.41 -17.44 1.88
N VAL A 8 -2.36 -18.00 2.62
CA VAL A 8 -3.12 -17.26 3.64
C VAL A 8 -2.21 -16.93 4.83
N CYS A 9 -1.40 -17.88 5.31
CA CYS A 9 -0.44 -17.62 6.36
C CYS A 9 0.58 -16.54 5.96
N GLY A 10 1.11 -16.59 4.73
CA GLY A 10 2.03 -15.58 4.22
C GLY A 10 1.40 -14.20 4.14
N LEU A 11 0.14 -14.10 3.69
CA LEU A 11 -0.60 -12.83 3.65
C LEU A 11 -0.83 -12.27 5.06
N VAL A 12 -1.25 -13.10 6.02
CA VAL A 12 -1.46 -12.68 7.41
C VAL A 12 -0.16 -12.16 8.04
N LEU A 13 0.97 -12.84 7.82
CA LEU A 13 2.27 -12.40 8.32
C LEU A 13 2.72 -11.07 7.70
N LEU A 14 2.55 -10.90 6.39
CA LEU A 14 2.87 -9.65 5.70
C LEU A 14 2.01 -8.48 6.22
N THR A 15 0.72 -8.73 6.42
CA THR A 15 -0.21 -7.72 6.91
C THR A 15 0.16 -7.33 8.34
N ALA A 16 0.40 -8.31 9.22
CA ALA A 16 0.80 -8.06 10.61
C ALA A 16 2.13 -7.28 10.71
N TRP A 17 3.11 -7.59 9.85
CA TRP A 17 4.37 -6.85 9.79
C TRP A 17 4.16 -5.38 9.40
N PHE A 18 3.30 -5.12 8.42
CA PHE A 18 2.97 -3.77 7.97
C PHE A 18 2.30 -2.94 9.08
N TRP A 19 1.35 -3.55 9.80
CA TRP A 19 0.68 -2.90 10.94
C TRP A 19 1.61 -2.72 12.15
N ALA A 20 2.55 -3.63 12.39
CA ALA A 20 3.55 -3.46 13.45
C ALA A 20 4.47 -2.26 13.20
N GLY A 21 4.80 -1.98 11.94
CA GLY A 21 5.51 -0.76 11.55
C GLY A 21 4.68 0.51 11.77
N ALA A 22 3.41 0.49 11.36
CA ALA A 22 2.49 1.62 11.55
C ALA A 22 2.23 1.93 13.04
N ALA A 23 1.98 0.91 13.86
CA ALA A 23 1.76 1.10 15.30
C ALA A 23 2.99 1.65 16.02
N ARG A 24 4.20 1.38 15.52
CA ARG A 24 5.44 1.96 16.05
C ARG A 24 5.64 3.42 15.64
N ALA A 25 5.04 3.87 14.54
CA ALA A 25 5.05 5.28 14.15
C ALA A 25 4.17 6.13 15.08
N ASP A 26 3.09 5.57 15.62
CA ASP A 26 2.22 6.25 16.59
C ASP A 26 2.81 6.35 18.01
N VAL A 27 3.86 5.58 18.33
CA VAL A 27 4.55 5.58 19.64
C VAL A 27 5.78 6.49 19.64
N LEU A 28 5.90 7.38 18.65
CA LEU A 28 6.87 8.46 18.75
C LEU A 28 6.35 9.46 19.79
N PRO A 29 7.10 9.75 20.86
CA PRO A 29 6.77 10.89 21.72
C PRO A 29 6.67 12.12 20.82
N SER A 30 5.64 12.95 21.02
CA SER A 30 5.51 14.22 20.28
C SER A 30 6.87 14.92 20.33
N PRO A 31 7.53 15.13 19.18
CA PRO A 31 8.82 15.79 19.18
C PRO A 31 8.60 17.17 19.81
N GLU A 32 9.31 17.45 20.90
CA GLU A 32 9.37 18.80 21.44
C GLU A 32 9.85 19.72 20.32
N ARG A 33 9.08 20.78 20.05
CA ARG A 33 9.41 21.72 18.98
C ARG A 33 10.77 22.35 19.30
N PRO A 34 11.78 22.21 18.42
CA PRO A 34 13.06 22.88 18.60
C PRO A 34 12.86 24.40 18.72
N ALA A 35 13.63 25.06 19.59
CA ALA A 35 13.51 26.50 19.82
C ALA A 35 13.83 27.35 18.57
N ASP A 36 14.65 26.79 17.67
CA ASP A 36 15.11 27.32 16.39
C ASP A 36 14.19 26.96 15.21
N TRP A 37 13.07 26.28 15.45
CA TRP A 37 12.13 25.88 14.41
C TRP A 37 11.59 27.07 13.61
N ASP A 38 11.47 28.23 14.25
CA ASP A 38 11.02 29.47 13.60
C ASP A 38 12.15 30.25 12.91
N GLU A 39 13.41 29.94 13.23
CA GLU A 39 14.59 30.55 12.60
C GLU A 39 14.92 29.90 11.26
N HIS A 40 14.54 28.63 11.08
CA HIS A 40 14.72 27.88 9.85
C HIS A 40 13.38 27.69 9.13
N PRO A 41 12.95 28.64 8.27
CA PRO A 41 11.75 28.43 7.47
C PRO A 41 11.89 27.14 6.67
N ALA A 42 10.82 26.35 6.62
CA ALA A 42 10.80 25.10 5.87
C ALA A 42 11.28 25.37 4.44
N PRO A 43 12.20 24.55 3.91
CA PRO A 43 12.68 24.73 2.55
C PRO A 43 11.47 24.70 1.61
N THR A 44 11.26 25.78 0.86
CA THR A 44 10.23 25.80 -0.18
C THR A 44 10.55 24.67 -1.14
N PRO A 45 9.65 23.69 -1.30
CA PRO A 45 9.91 22.58 -2.21
C PRO A 45 10.05 23.14 -3.63
N GLU A 46 11.16 22.84 -4.29
CA GLU A 46 11.42 23.26 -5.67
C GLU A 46 10.37 22.73 -6.65
N VAL A 47 9.75 21.60 -6.28
CA VAL A 47 8.74 20.91 -7.07
C VAL A 47 7.41 20.97 -6.32
N PRO A 48 6.31 21.44 -6.95
CA PRO A 48 5.01 21.42 -6.33
C PRO A 48 4.65 20.00 -5.88
N LEU A 49 4.13 19.88 -4.66
CA LEU A 49 3.81 18.60 -4.03
C LEU A 49 2.93 17.72 -4.94
N GLU A 50 2.03 18.35 -5.69
CA GLU A 50 1.15 17.75 -6.69
C GLU A 50 1.92 16.99 -7.78
N GLU A 51 3.03 17.56 -8.25
CA GLU A 51 3.85 16.96 -9.31
C GLU A 51 4.68 15.79 -8.77
N MET A 52 5.16 15.89 -7.53
CA MET A 52 5.78 14.76 -6.81
C MET A 52 4.79 13.61 -6.59
N LEU A 53 3.56 13.94 -6.21
CA LEU A 53 2.48 12.97 -6.02
C LEU A 53 2.12 12.30 -7.35
N ALA A 54 1.98 13.09 -8.41
CA ALA A 54 1.65 12.60 -9.74
C ALA A 54 2.73 11.66 -10.29
N ARG A 55 4.01 11.97 -10.10
CA ARG A 55 5.11 11.14 -10.61
C ARG A 55 5.27 9.81 -9.87
N ARG A 56 4.95 9.75 -8.57
CA ARG A 56 5.23 8.57 -7.74
C ARG A 56 4.00 7.76 -7.37
N LEU A 57 2.91 8.40 -6.97
CA LEU A 57 1.72 7.73 -6.43
C LEU A 57 0.74 7.30 -7.52
N LEU A 58 0.53 8.11 -8.56
CA LEU A 58 -0.38 7.73 -9.66
C LEU A 58 0.04 6.43 -10.38
N PRO A 59 1.31 6.19 -10.71
CA PRO A 59 1.72 4.95 -11.37
C PRO A 59 1.50 3.71 -10.48
N LEU A 60 1.76 3.84 -9.17
CA LEU A 60 1.55 2.76 -8.21
C LEU A 60 0.07 2.40 -8.07
N LEU A 61 -0.81 3.41 -8.00
CA LEU A 61 -2.25 3.21 -7.98
C LEU A 61 -2.77 2.57 -9.28
N ALA A 62 -2.27 3.03 -10.44
CA ALA A 62 -2.62 2.47 -11.73
C ALA A 62 -2.22 0.99 -11.85
N LEU A 63 -1.00 0.63 -11.40
CA LEU A 63 -0.54 -0.76 -11.35
C LEU A 63 -1.39 -1.62 -10.41
N GLY A 64 -1.74 -1.10 -9.22
CA GLY A 64 -2.61 -1.78 -8.27
C GLY A 64 -3.99 -2.07 -8.86
N MET A 65 -4.60 -1.07 -9.50
CA MET A 65 -5.90 -1.19 -10.17
C MET A 65 -5.87 -2.19 -11.33
N ALA A 66 -4.84 -2.12 -12.19
CA ALA A 66 -4.67 -3.05 -13.31
C ALA A 66 -4.46 -4.49 -12.83
N GLY A 67 -3.63 -4.69 -11.79
CA GLY A 67 -3.43 -6.00 -11.17
C GLY A 67 -4.71 -6.57 -10.54
N GLY A 68 -5.45 -5.74 -9.81
CA GLY A 68 -6.73 -6.11 -9.19
C GLY A 68 -7.79 -6.52 -10.21
N THR A 69 -7.93 -5.75 -11.29
CA THR A 69 -8.87 -6.05 -12.37
C THR A 69 -8.50 -7.33 -13.13
N ALA A 70 -7.21 -7.56 -13.41
CA ALA A 70 -6.74 -8.80 -14.03
C ALA A 70 -7.01 -10.04 -13.15
N LEU A 71 -6.80 -9.93 -11.84
CA LEU A 71 -7.13 -10.99 -10.87
C LEU A 71 -8.63 -11.25 -10.83
N ALA A 72 -9.47 -10.21 -10.79
CA ALA A 72 -10.92 -10.37 -10.81
C ALA A 72 -11.40 -11.03 -12.11
N ALA A 73 -10.85 -10.64 -13.25
CA ALA A 73 -11.19 -11.21 -14.55
C ALA A 73 -10.81 -12.71 -14.64
N THR A 74 -9.62 -13.09 -14.15
CA THR A 74 -9.18 -14.49 -14.12
C THR A 74 -10.03 -15.34 -13.17
N GLN A 75 -10.44 -14.81 -12.01
CA GLN A 75 -11.36 -15.49 -11.11
C GLN A 75 -12.74 -15.71 -11.75
N ARG A 76 -13.31 -14.69 -12.41
CA ARG A 76 -14.57 -14.81 -13.16
C ARG A 76 -14.49 -15.87 -14.25
N ARG A 77 -13.43 -15.87 -15.08
CA ARG A 77 -13.20 -16.91 -16.10
C ARG A 77 -13.17 -18.32 -15.50
N ARG A 78 -12.49 -18.48 -14.35
CA ARG A 78 -12.44 -19.78 -13.64
C ARG A 78 -13.80 -20.19 -13.08
N ALA A 79 -14.63 -19.25 -12.64
CA ALA A 79 -15.98 -19.53 -12.18
C ALA A 79 -16.89 -20.01 -13.32
N PHE A 80 -16.89 -19.30 -14.46
CA PHE A 80 -17.65 -19.71 -15.65
C PHE A 80 -17.19 -21.07 -16.22
N ALA A 81 -15.88 -21.33 -16.28
CA ALA A 81 -15.33 -22.62 -16.73
C ALA A 81 -15.62 -23.81 -15.79
N ARG A 82 -16.08 -23.55 -14.56
CA ARG A 82 -16.59 -24.57 -13.63
C ARG A 82 -18.11 -24.72 -13.70
N ALA A 83 -18.82 -23.62 -13.98
CA ALA A 83 -20.27 -23.64 -14.16
C ALA A 83 -20.69 -24.44 -15.40
N GLY A 84 -19.95 -24.33 -16.52
CA GLY A 84 -20.23 -25.12 -17.74
C GLY A 84 -19.78 -26.58 -17.72
N ARG A 85 -19.34 -27.11 -16.57
CA ARG A 85 -18.98 -28.52 -16.38
C ARG A 85 -19.98 -29.28 -15.50
N ARG A 86 -21.10 -28.65 -15.17
CA ARG A 86 -22.29 -29.27 -14.57
C ARG A 86 -23.40 -29.26 -15.59
#